data_AF-I0GNK1-F1
#
_entry.id   AF-I0GNK1-F1
#
_cell.length_a   1.000
_cell.length_b   1.000
_cell.length_c   1.000
_cell.angle_alpha   90.00
_cell.angle_beta   90.00
_cell.angle_gamma   90.00
#
_symmetry.space_group_name_H-M   'P 1'
#
loop_
_entity.id
_entity.type
_entity.pdbx_description
1 polymer ?
#
loop_
_entity_poly.entity_id
_entity_poly.type
_entity_poly.pdbx_seq_one_letter_code
_entity_poly.pdbx_strand_id
1 'polypeptide(L)'
;MVKSKELTKIIGVLVGIAVLGGIVGAAWLAKVKATEQGETAAVEEPGVESPAYTLAKGDYSNLTYDNIHLDKPVYDRYTVKQRQEKGLPTMLPALPHYTAEKVAYLTFDDGPDDKNTPAILDILKNYGVHGTFYVLGGMVEKHPDVLKRIFAEGHAIGNHSYDHDYHNLYANKESFIAEMEHTDDIIMNTIGVRPFIIRAPGGTVGMFAADYYDALNLLGYVEHDWNVLTEDATPKRPNAYQQIHYVDRRTQGHLKDNMALILMHCNGGKEETVNALPGIIEQLAAKGYRFGVVTPITPQPW
;
A
#
# COMPACT_ATOMS: atom_id res chain seq x y z
N MET A 1 -45.71 -44.42 7.32
CA MET A 1 -46.55 -43.35 6.73
C MET A 1 -47.24 -42.62 7.87
N VAL A 2 -46.71 -41.45 8.24
CA VAL A 2 -47.36 -40.12 8.11
C VAL A 2 -48.52 -39.95 9.11
N LYS A 3 -48.19 -39.40 10.30
CA LYS A 3 -48.37 -37.98 10.75
C LYS A 3 -49.72 -37.81 11.46
N SER A 4 -49.74 -37.82 12.79
CA SER A 4 -49.47 -36.72 13.75
C SER A 4 -50.75 -35.93 14.06
N LYS A 5 -51.23 -36.15 15.29
CA LYS A 5 -52.30 -35.44 15.99
C LYS A 5 -51.87 -34.02 16.40
N GLU A 6 -52.91 -33.24 16.73
CA GLU A 6 -53.04 -32.13 17.72
C GLU A 6 -53.62 -30.87 17.05
N LEU A 7 -54.92 -30.61 17.22
CA LEU A 7 -55.59 -29.82 18.29
C LEU A 7 -55.38 -28.30 18.10
N THR A 8 -56.30 -27.52 17.53
CA THR A 8 -57.59 -26.96 18.05
C THR A 8 -57.47 -25.47 18.42
N LYS A 9 -58.14 -24.64 17.60
CA LYS A 9 -58.89 -23.37 17.84
C LYS A 9 -58.20 -22.15 18.50
N ILE A 10 -58.45 -20.95 17.93
CA ILE A 10 -59.36 -19.90 18.49
C ILE A 10 -59.31 -18.61 17.62
N ILE A 11 -60.50 -18.23 17.08
CA ILE A 11 -61.13 -16.88 16.95
C ILE A 11 -60.32 -15.77 16.24
N GLY A 12 -60.69 -15.27 15.06
CA GLY A 12 -61.78 -14.30 14.80
C GLY A 12 -61.37 -12.89 15.28
N VAL A 13 -61.17 -11.86 14.46
CA VAL A 13 -62.20 -11.06 13.77
C VAL A 13 -61.49 -10.04 12.86
N LEU A 14 -61.92 -10.00 11.60
CA LEU A 14 -61.73 -8.89 10.67
C LEU A 14 -62.58 -7.70 11.11
N VAL A 15 -61.95 -6.55 11.38
CA VAL A 15 -62.63 -5.25 11.31
C VAL A 15 -62.04 -4.51 10.12
N GLY A 16 -62.84 -4.42 9.06
CA GLY A 16 -62.58 -3.50 7.96
C GLY A 16 -62.75 -2.06 8.42
N ILE A 17 -61.81 -1.21 8.04
CA ILE A 17 -62.02 0.23 7.98
C ILE A 17 -61.82 0.64 6.52
N ALA A 18 -62.93 1.02 5.91
CA ALA A 18 -62.97 1.66 4.62
C ALA A 18 -62.43 3.10 4.73
N VAL A 19 -61.47 3.37 3.86
CA VAL A 19 -61.00 4.64 3.27
C VAL A 19 -61.68 5.93 3.74
N LEU A 20 -60.88 6.81 4.36
CA LEU A 20 -61.01 8.27 4.29
C LEU A 20 -59.64 8.90 4.57
N GLY A 21 -58.97 9.45 3.55
CA GLY A 21 -57.71 10.19 3.73
C GLY A 21 -56.75 10.22 2.53
N GLY A 22 -57.28 10.46 1.33
CA GLY A 22 -56.56 10.47 0.06
C GLY A 22 -55.59 11.63 -0.19
N ILE A 23 -54.74 12.02 0.77
CA ILE A 23 -53.67 13.01 0.52
C ILE A 23 -52.29 12.55 1.03
N VAL A 24 -52.20 11.59 1.95
CA VAL A 24 -50.90 11.19 2.55
C VAL A 24 -50.15 10.12 1.72
N GLY A 25 -50.87 9.27 0.98
CA GLY A 25 -50.26 8.19 0.21
C GLY A 25 -49.51 8.62 -1.05
N ALA A 26 -49.98 9.67 -1.73
CA ALA A 26 -49.36 10.15 -2.97
C ALA A 26 -48.02 10.88 -2.70
N ALA A 27 -47.92 11.62 -1.59
CA ALA A 27 -46.68 12.29 -1.20
C ALA A 27 -45.61 11.31 -0.71
N TRP A 28 -45.99 10.23 -0.03
CA TRP A 28 -45.05 9.18 0.38
C TRP A 28 -44.56 8.36 -0.82
N LEU A 29 -45.45 7.97 -1.74
CA LEU A 29 -45.06 7.27 -2.98
C LEU A 29 -44.24 8.15 -3.94
N ALA A 30 -44.48 9.46 -3.97
CA ALA A 30 -43.65 10.40 -4.73
C ALA A 30 -42.25 10.56 -4.11
N LYS A 31 -42.13 10.52 -2.77
CA LYS A 31 -40.85 10.60 -2.07
C LYS A 31 -40.02 9.32 -2.22
N VAL A 32 -40.68 8.14 -2.27
CA VAL A 32 -40.04 6.85 -2.56
C VAL A 32 -39.63 6.74 -4.04
N LYS A 33 -40.47 7.21 -4.98
CA LYS A 33 -40.10 7.27 -6.41
C LYS A 33 -39.04 8.32 -6.74
N ALA A 34 -38.97 9.44 -6.00
CA ALA A 34 -37.92 10.43 -6.17
C ALA A 34 -36.55 9.94 -5.70
N THR A 35 -36.49 8.99 -4.76
CA THR A 35 -35.24 8.30 -4.38
C THR A 35 -34.76 7.25 -5.39
N GLU A 36 -35.63 6.77 -6.29
CA GLU A 36 -35.24 5.80 -7.34
C GLU A 36 -34.82 6.47 -8.66
N GLN A 37 -34.96 7.80 -8.78
CA GLN A 37 -34.56 8.56 -9.97
C GLN A 37 -33.56 9.70 -9.67
N GLY A 38 -32.89 9.63 -8.53
CA GLY A 38 -31.66 10.37 -8.34
C GLY A 38 -30.54 9.64 -9.08
N GLU A 39 -30.17 10.12 -10.28
CA GLU A 39 -28.76 10.08 -10.66
C GLU A 39 -27.99 10.65 -9.47
N THR A 40 -27.41 9.76 -8.66
CA THR A 40 -26.47 10.14 -7.62
C THR A 40 -25.36 10.86 -8.37
N ALA A 41 -25.35 12.19 -8.32
CA ALA A 41 -24.17 12.95 -8.71
C ALA A 41 -23.01 12.27 -8.00
N ALA A 42 -22.10 11.66 -8.77
CA ALA A 42 -20.97 10.94 -8.21
C ALA A 42 -20.29 11.90 -7.24
N VAL A 43 -20.24 11.53 -5.97
CA VAL A 43 -19.56 12.34 -4.95
C VAL A 43 -18.14 12.51 -5.46
N GLU A 44 -17.73 13.74 -5.71
CA GLU A 44 -16.40 14.04 -6.23
C GLU A 44 -15.38 13.56 -5.19
N GLU A 45 -14.61 12.52 -5.54
CA GLU A 45 -13.59 11.94 -4.66
C GLU A 45 -12.33 12.83 -4.68
N PRO A 46 -11.64 13.01 -3.53
CA PRO A 46 -10.44 13.82 -3.47
C PRO A 46 -9.26 13.16 -4.20
N GLY A 47 -8.20 13.93 -4.38
CA GLY A 47 -6.98 13.51 -5.06
C GLY A 47 -6.97 13.91 -6.53
N VAL A 48 -5.77 13.89 -7.12
CA VAL A 48 -5.55 14.26 -8.52
C VAL A 48 -5.37 12.98 -9.33
N GLU A 49 -6.18 12.78 -10.36
CA GLU A 49 -5.94 11.68 -11.30
C GLU A 49 -4.66 11.93 -12.10
N SER A 50 -3.85 10.89 -12.29
CA SER A 50 -2.58 10.99 -13.02
C SER A 50 -2.27 9.68 -13.74
N PRO A 51 -1.70 9.72 -14.97
CA PRO A 51 -1.21 8.52 -15.61
C PRO A 51 0.00 7.88 -14.89
N ALA A 52 0.62 8.60 -13.95
CA ALA A 52 1.81 8.17 -13.22
C ALA A 52 1.52 7.16 -12.09
N TYR A 53 0.27 7.07 -11.62
CA TYR A 53 -0.10 6.16 -10.53
C TYR A 53 -1.56 5.72 -10.64
N THR A 54 -1.90 4.61 -9.96
CA THR A 54 -3.29 4.19 -9.80
C THR A 54 -3.82 4.74 -8.49
N LEU A 55 -4.87 5.57 -8.56
CA LEU A 55 -5.51 6.15 -7.39
C LEU A 55 -6.80 5.38 -7.05
N ALA A 56 -6.79 4.69 -5.92
CA ALA A 56 -7.89 3.82 -5.50
C ALA A 56 -9.20 4.60 -5.31
N LYS A 57 -10.30 4.09 -5.85
CA LYS A 57 -11.64 4.62 -5.57
C LYS A 57 -12.04 4.38 -4.12
N GLY A 58 -13.02 5.13 -3.62
CA GLY A 58 -13.51 4.97 -2.25
C GLY A 58 -13.93 3.53 -1.92
N ASP A 59 -14.55 2.84 -2.87
CA ASP A 59 -15.02 1.45 -2.74
C ASP A 59 -14.00 0.38 -3.20
N TYR A 60 -12.79 0.79 -3.59
CA TYR A 60 -11.75 -0.07 -4.19
C TYR A 60 -12.15 -0.78 -5.49
N SER A 61 -13.25 -0.40 -6.15
CA SER A 61 -13.74 -1.08 -7.36
C SER A 61 -12.78 -1.05 -8.55
N ASN A 62 -11.84 -0.11 -8.58
CA ASN A 62 -10.80 -0.02 -9.60
C ASN A 62 -9.51 -0.77 -9.24
N LEU A 63 -9.40 -1.37 -8.06
CA LEU A 63 -8.25 -2.20 -7.70
C LEU A 63 -8.47 -3.61 -8.26
N THR A 64 -8.06 -3.79 -9.50
CA THR A 64 -8.12 -5.06 -10.23
C THR A 64 -6.76 -5.38 -10.83
N TYR A 65 -6.52 -6.65 -11.17
CA TYR A 65 -5.27 -7.08 -11.80
C TYR A 65 -4.93 -6.28 -13.07
N ASP A 66 -5.94 -6.00 -13.90
CA ASP A 66 -5.74 -5.30 -15.17
C ASP A 66 -5.47 -3.80 -15.01
N ASN A 67 -5.80 -3.22 -13.85
CA ASN A 67 -5.66 -1.78 -13.58
C ASN A 67 -4.47 -1.44 -12.65
N ILE A 68 -3.80 -2.46 -12.12
CA ILE A 68 -2.57 -2.28 -11.34
C ILE A 68 -1.40 -2.69 -12.21
N HIS A 69 -0.51 -1.73 -12.47
CA HIS A 69 0.61 -1.90 -13.38
C HIS A 69 1.92 -2.08 -12.60
N LEU A 70 2.81 -2.90 -13.16
CA LEU A 70 4.11 -3.23 -12.57
C LEU A 70 5.00 -2.00 -12.30
N ASP A 71 4.85 -0.98 -13.13
CA ASP A 71 5.70 0.21 -13.18
C ASP A 71 5.04 1.46 -12.55
N LYS A 72 3.85 1.30 -11.94
CA LYS A 72 3.08 2.41 -11.36
C LYS A 72 2.70 2.15 -9.91
N PRO A 73 2.91 3.11 -9.01
CA PRO A 73 2.45 2.97 -7.64
C PRO A 73 0.92 2.99 -7.55
N VAL A 74 0.43 2.44 -6.44
CA VAL A 74 -0.99 2.43 -6.09
C VAL A 74 -1.15 3.21 -4.80
N TYR A 75 -2.02 4.22 -4.81
CA TYR A 75 -2.27 5.08 -3.67
C TYR A 75 -3.73 5.13 -3.27
N ASP A 76 -3.94 5.46 -2.00
CA ASP A 76 -5.23 5.72 -1.41
C ASP A 76 -5.53 7.22 -1.40
N ARG A 77 -6.79 7.57 -1.69
CA ARG A 77 -7.31 8.95 -1.58
C ARG A 77 -7.56 9.37 -0.15
N TYR A 78 -7.69 8.39 0.74
CA TYR A 78 -8.14 8.59 2.11
C TYR A 78 -7.15 7.99 3.08
N THR A 79 -6.97 8.64 4.23
CA THR A 79 -6.32 8.00 5.38
C THR A 79 -7.25 6.93 5.97
N VAL A 80 -6.70 6.00 6.75
CA VAL A 80 -7.49 4.95 7.40
C VAL A 80 -8.64 5.55 8.24
N LYS A 81 -8.32 6.59 9.02
CA LYS A 81 -9.30 7.35 9.80
C LYS A 81 -10.41 7.95 8.93
N GLN A 82 -10.05 8.59 7.81
CA GLN A 82 -11.04 9.17 6.89
C GLN A 82 -11.95 8.10 6.28
N ARG A 83 -11.43 6.90 5.98
CA ARG A 83 -12.25 5.76 5.51
C ARG A 83 -13.26 5.34 6.56
N GLN A 84 -12.82 5.15 7.80
CA GLN A 84 -13.68 4.76 8.92
C GLN A 84 -14.79 5.79 9.17
N GLU A 85 -14.45 7.08 9.20
CA GLU A 85 -15.41 8.18 9.39
C GLU A 85 -16.47 8.25 8.27
N LYS A 86 -16.11 7.84 7.05
CA LYS A 86 -17.00 7.81 5.88
C LYS A 86 -17.75 6.48 5.71
N GLY A 87 -17.46 5.47 6.54
CA GLY A 87 -18.01 4.12 6.36
C GLY A 87 -17.52 3.42 5.09
N LEU A 88 -16.34 3.78 4.58
CA LEU A 88 -15.70 3.15 3.42
C LEU A 88 -14.97 1.86 3.84
N PRO A 89 -14.77 0.89 2.93
CA PRO A 89 -13.96 -0.27 3.21
C PRO A 89 -12.52 0.13 3.55
N THR A 90 -11.95 -0.51 4.57
CA THR A 90 -10.53 -0.36 4.94
C THR A 90 -9.71 -1.52 4.40
N MET A 91 -10.20 -2.75 4.56
CA MET A 91 -9.57 -3.96 4.03
C MET A 91 -9.58 -3.97 2.51
N LEU A 92 -8.44 -4.27 1.90
CA LEU A 92 -8.30 -4.41 0.46
C LEU A 92 -9.08 -5.64 -0.05
N PRO A 93 -9.59 -5.60 -1.30
CA PRO A 93 -10.12 -6.80 -1.93
C PRO A 93 -9.01 -7.85 -2.13
N ALA A 94 -9.38 -9.10 -2.36
CA ALA A 94 -8.41 -10.11 -2.75
C ALA A 94 -7.85 -9.76 -4.14
N LEU A 95 -6.54 -9.50 -4.20
CA LEU A 95 -5.84 -9.14 -5.43
C LEU A 95 -4.88 -10.27 -5.83
N PRO A 96 -4.96 -10.81 -7.06
CA PRO A 96 -4.01 -11.83 -7.50
C PRO A 96 -2.63 -11.21 -7.74
N HIS A 97 -1.59 -11.96 -7.39
CA HIS A 97 -0.21 -11.50 -7.52
C HIS A 97 0.31 -11.55 -8.97
N TYR A 98 1.26 -10.67 -9.29
CA TYR A 98 1.99 -10.71 -10.56
C TYR A 98 3.16 -11.70 -10.51
N THR A 99 3.15 -12.75 -11.33
CA THR A 99 4.17 -13.83 -11.30
C THR A 99 4.71 -14.26 -12.69
N ALA A 100 4.32 -13.55 -13.76
CA ALA A 100 4.56 -14.01 -15.14
C ALA A 100 5.98 -13.73 -15.68
N GLU A 101 6.63 -12.65 -15.24
CA GLU A 101 7.92 -12.18 -15.76
C GLU A 101 8.97 -12.07 -14.65
N LYS A 102 10.26 -12.03 -15.02
CA LYS A 102 11.34 -11.71 -14.07
C LYS A 102 11.30 -10.23 -13.73
N VAL A 103 11.03 -9.90 -12.47
CA VAL A 103 10.90 -8.52 -12.02
C VAL A 103 11.85 -8.22 -10.86
N ALA A 104 12.56 -7.11 -10.96
CA ALA A 104 13.37 -6.54 -9.91
C ALA A 104 12.67 -5.29 -9.35
N TYR A 105 12.55 -5.24 -8.02
CA TYR A 105 12.04 -4.11 -7.27
C TYR A 105 13.20 -3.52 -6.48
N LEU A 106 13.63 -2.31 -6.86
CA LEU A 106 14.67 -1.56 -6.16
C LEU A 106 13.99 -0.84 -4.99
N THR A 107 14.25 -1.26 -3.76
CA THR A 107 13.60 -0.70 -2.57
C THR A 107 14.60 -0.01 -1.66
N PHE A 108 14.24 1.15 -1.14
CA PHE A 108 15.12 2.01 -0.34
C PHE A 108 14.43 2.43 0.96
N ASP A 109 15.05 2.11 2.09
CA ASP A 109 14.50 2.38 3.42
C ASP A 109 15.17 3.60 4.07
N ASP A 110 14.58 4.06 5.17
CA ASP A 110 15.06 5.10 6.11
C ASP A 110 15.12 6.55 5.59
N GLY A 111 14.73 6.78 4.34
CA GLY A 111 14.68 8.12 3.74
C GLY A 111 13.40 8.89 4.08
N PRO A 112 13.16 10.05 3.43
CA PRO A 112 14.10 10.75 2.56
C PRO A 112 15.18 11.53 3.32
N ASP A 113 16.34 11.73 2.71
CA ASP A 113 17.37 12.68 3.18
C ASP A 113 17.65 13.77 2.12
N ASP A 114 18.54 14.72 2.41
CA ASP A 114 18.89 15.83 1.51
C ASP A 114 20.05 15.52 0.53
N LYS A 115 20.65 14.31 0.59
CA LYS A 115 21.86 13.97 -0.15
C LYS A 115 21.76 12.66 -0.91
N ASN A 116 21.62 11.54 -0.22
CA ASN A 116 21.64 10.22 -0.83
C ASN A 116 20.34 9.95 -1.59
N THR A 117 19.19 10.37 -1.05
CA THR A 117 17.88 10.21 -1.70
C THR A 117 17.84 10.97 -3.03
N PRO A 118 18.18 12.28 -3.13
CA PRO A 118 18.28 12.98 -4.41
C PRO A 118 19.25 12.34 -5.41
N ALA A 119 20.40 11.84 -4.96
CA ALA A 119 21.39 11.21 -5.83
C ALA A 119 20.88 9.88 -6.40
N ILE A 120 20.17 9.09 -5.59
CA ILE A 120 19.48 7.87 -6.04
C ILE A 120 18.43 8.21 -7.09
N LEU A 121 17.61 9.24 -6.86
CA LEU A 121 16.60 9.70 -7.83
C LEU A 121 17.23 10.09 -9.17
N ASP A 122 18.35 10.82 -9.15
CA ASP A 122 19.09 11.17 -10.37
C ASP A 122 19.58 9.92 -11.13
N ILE A 123 20.07 8.91 -10.42
CA ILE A 123 20.50 7.64 -11.03
C ILE A 123 19.30 6.91 -11.64
N LEU A 124 18.22 6.72 -10.89
CA LEU A 124 17.01 6.04 -11.36
C LEU A 124 16.46 6.69 -12.63
N LYS A 125 16.41 8.03 -12.64
CA LYS A 125 16.02 8.82 -13.82
C LYS A 125 16.95 8.62 -15.01
N ASN A 126 18.27 8.60 -14.80
CA ASN A 126 19.24 8.36 -15.88
C ASN A 126 19.11 6.97 -16.51
N TYR A 127 18.72 5.97 -15.73
CA TYR A 127 18.46 4.61 -16.22
C TYR A 127 17.02 4.41 -16.74
N GLY A 128 16.13 5.40 -16.55
CA GLY A 128 14.73 5.29 -16.95
C GLY A 128 13.97 4.22 -16.18
N VAL A 129 14.32 3.99 -14.91
CA VAL A 129 13.69 2.99 -14.03
C VAL A 129 13.10 3.67 -12.80
N HIS A 130 12.09 3.06 -12.20
CA HIS A 130 11.52 3.51 -10.92
C HIS A 130 11.98 2.62 -9.76
N GLY A 131 12.02 3.19 -8.55
CA GLY A 131 12.20 2.46 -7.31
C GLY A 131 11.01 2.64 -6.36
N THR A 132 11.10 1.99 -5.21
CA THR A 132 10.17 2.12 -4.08
C THR A 132 10.92 2.66 -2.88
N PHE A 133 10.40 3.71 -2.26
CA PHE A 133 11.01 4.35 -1.09
C PHE A 133 10.10 4.14 0.13
N TYR A 134 10.56 3.37 1.11
CA TYR A 134 9.89 3.21 2.40
C TYR A 134 10.39 4.32 3.32
N VAL A 135 9.54 5.33 3.55
CA VAL A 135 9.94 6.58 4.19
C VAL A 135 9.57 6.62 5.66
N LEU A 136 10.41 7.29 6.44
CA LEU A 136 10.16 7.59 7.85
C LEU A 136 9.39 8.90 7.98
N GLY A 137 8.33 8.93 8.79
CA GLY A 137 7.51 10.13 9.01
C GLY A 137 8.35 11.33 9.47
N GLY A 138 9.23 11.14 10.46
CA GLY A 138 10.11 12.20 10.95
C GLY A 138 11.16 12.67 9.94
N MET A 139 11.45 11.90 8.89
CA MET A 139 12.31 12.32 7.78
C MET A 139 11.52 13.07 6.70
N VAL A 140 10.27 12.67 6.44
CA VAL A 140 9.37 13.41 5.56
C VAL A 140 9.14 14.82 6.07
N GLU A 141 8.93 15.01 7.37
CA GLU A 141 8.76 16.35 7.96
C GLU A 141 10.00 17.25 7.77
N LYS A 142 11.20 16.66 7.80
CA LYS A 142 12.47 17.38 7.60
C LYS A 142 12.75 17.67 6.13
N HIS A 143 12.36 16.76 5.24
CA HIS A 143 12.67 16.80 3.82
C HIS A 143 11.41 16.65 2.93
N PRO A 144 10.38 17.49 3.12
CA PRO A 144 9.10 17.33 2.41
C PRO A 144 9.24 17.53 0.89
N ASP A 145 10.19 18.36 0.46
CA ASP A 145 10.44 18.60 -0.96
C ASP A 145 11.09 17.38 -1.64
N VAL A 146 11.85 16.58 -0.88
CA VAL A 146 12.41 15.33 -1.40
C VAL A 146 11.31 14.28 -1.54
N LEU A 147 10.37 14.18 -0.58
CA LEU A 147 9.20 13.31 -0.75
C LEU A 147 8.36 13.70 -1.98
N LYS A 148 8.10 15.01 -2.17
CA LYS A 148 7.38 15.50 -3.36
C LYS A 148 8.12 15.15 -4.65
N ARG A 149 9.46 15.18 -4.64
CA ARG A 149 10.28 14.75 -5.77
C ARG A 149 10.14 13.25 -6.06
N ILE A 150 10.21 12.40 -5.03
CA ILE A 150 9.97 10.95 -5.16
C ILE A 150 8.62 10.70 -5.84
N PHE A 151 7.56 11.36 -5.36
CA PHE A 151 6.21 11.24 -5.89
C PHE A 151 6.09 11.76 -7.34
N ALA A 152 6.63 12.94 -7.62
CA ALA A 152 6.54 13.57 -8.94
C ALA A 152 7.32 12.83 -10.03
N GLU A 153 8.37 12.10 -9.66
CA GLU A 153 9.18 11.27 -10.58
C GLU A 153 8.61 9.84 -10.77
N GLY A 154 7.44 9.54 -10.22
CA GLY A 154 6.71 8.29 -10.49
C GLY A 154 7.19 7.07 -9.70
N HIS A 155 8.00 7.28 -8.67
CA HIS A 155 8.44 6.23 -7.76
C HIS A 155 7.34 5.84 -6.78
N ALA A 156 7.33 4.59 -6.33
CA ALA A 156 6.44 4.20 -5.24
C ALA A 156 6.95 4.73 -3.91
N ILE A 157 5.99 5.10 -3.05
CA ILE A 157 6.24 5.48 -1.66
C ILE A 157 5.55 4.44 -0.81
N GLY A 158 6.28 3.92 0.17
CA GLY A 158 5.77 3.08 1.24
C GLY A 158 6.04 3.71 2.60
N ASN A 159 5.33 3.23 3.62
CA ASN A 159 5.49 3.69 4.99
C ASN A 159 6.50 2.81 5.75
N HIS A 160 7.43 3.43 6.50
CA HIS A 160 8.44 2.74 7.30
C HIS A 160 8.40 3.09 8.79
N SER A 161 7.24 3.48 9.32
CA SER A 161 7.08 4.04 10.67
C SER A 161 7.55 5.48 10.80
N TYR A 162 7.43 6.04 12.01
CA TYR A 162 7.72 7.44 12.24
C TYR A 162 9.22 7.71 12.41
N ASP A 163 9.89 6.97 13.30
CA ASP A 163 11.28 7.25 13.68
C ASP A 163 12.19 6.00 13.77
N HIS A 164 11.65 4.81 13.46
CA HIS A 164 12.37 3.54 13.50
C HIS A 164 12.83 3.14 14.94
N ASP A 165 12.17 3.62 16.00
CA ASP A 165 12.44 3.19 17.39
C ASP A 165 11.73 1.85 17.69
N TYR A 166 12.50 0.76 17.67
CA TYR A 166 11.99 -0.59 17.95
C TYR A 166 11.33 -0.74 19.33
N HIS A 167 11.75 0.02 20.34
CA HIS A 167 11.19 -0.11 21.69
C HIS A 167 9.73 0.34 21.71
N ASN A 168 9.43 1.46 21.05
CA ASN A 168 8.09 2.02 20.99
C ASN A 168 7.25 1.28 19.95
N LEU A 169 7.84 1.08 18.76
CA LEU A 169 7.17 0.50 17.60
C LEU A 169 6.64 -0.91 17.86
N TYR A 170 7.43 -1.75 18.54
CA TYR A 170 7.10 -3.15 18.81
C TYR A 170 6.59 -3.41 20.22
N ALA A 171 6.18 -2.38 20.96
CA ALA A 171 5.59 -2.54 22.29
C ALA A 171 4.29 -3.38 22.25
N ASN A 172 3.50 -3.21 21.18
CA ASN A 172 2.31 -3.98 20.82
C ASN A 172 1.84 -3.56 19.41
N LYS A 173 0.92 -4.34 18.81
CA LYS A 173 0.38 -4.04 17.47
C LYS A 173 -0.32 -2.69 17.39
N GLU A 174 -0.96 -2.24 18.47
CA GLU A 174 -1.65 -0.94 18.49
C GLU A 174 -0.63 0.21 18.38
N SER A 175 0.54 0.07 19.00
CA SER A 175 1.66 1.03 18.89
C SER A 175 2.23 1.05 17.47
N PHE A 176 2.40 -0.13 16.87
CA PHE A 176 2.83 -0.26 15.48
C PHE A 176 1.86 0.43 14.52
N ILE A 177 0.56 0.15 14.64
CA ILE A 177 -0.48 0.78 13.80
C ILE A 177 -0.52 2.29 14.02
N ALA A 178 -0.37 2.77 15.25
CA ALA A 178 -0.36 4.20 15.54
C ALA A 178 0.79 4.93 14.81
N GLU A 179 1.99 4.33 14.75
CA GLU A 179 3.09 4.90 13.97
C GLU A 179 2.86 4.85 12.46
N MET A 180 2.23 3.78 11.95
CA MET A 180 1.85 3.71 10.53
C MET A 180 0.84 4.82 10.19
N GLU A 181 -0.25 4.95 10.96
CA GLU A 181 -1.27 5.97 10.72
C GLU A 181 -0.72 7.40 10.87
N HIS A 182 0.15 7.63 11.85
CA HIS A 182 0.79 8.93 12.02
C HIS A 182 1.67 9.31 10.82
N THR A 183 2.45 8.34 10.31
CA THR A 183 3.30 8.55 9.14
C THR A 183 2.47 8.72 7.86
N ASP A 184 1.36 7.99 7.72
CA ASP A 184 0.42 8.17 6.62
C ASP A 184 -0.21 9.55 6.62
N ASP A 185 -0.58 10.10 7.78
CA ASP A 185 -1.09 11.46 7.89
C ASP A 185 -0.04 12.49 7.43
N ILE A 186 1.23 12.30 7.78
CA ILE A 186 2.34 13.16 7.33
C ILE A 186 2.52 13.08 5.80
N ILE A 187 2.51 11.87 5.24
CA ILE A 187 2.62 11.66 3.78
C ILE A 187 1.41 12.29 3.06
N MET A 188 0.20 12.02 3.54
CA MET A 188 -1.05 12.59 3.01
C MET A 188 -1.01 14.12 3.01
N ASN A 189 -0.56 14.74 4.10
CA ASN A 189 -0.43 16.20 4.18
C ASN A 189 0.64 16.77 3.23
N THR A 190 1.63 15.96 2.82
CA THR A 190 2.75 16.40 1.98
C THR A 190 2.46 16.24 0.49
N ILE A 191 1.83 15.14 0.07
CA ILE A 191 1.61 14.79 -1.34
C ILE A 191 0.14 14.54 -1.72
N GLY A 192 -0.78 14.59 -0.77
CA GLY A 192 -2.23 14.48 -1.02
C GLY A 192 -2.75 13.07 -1.25
N VAL A 193 -1.94 12.04 -1.00
CA VAL A 193 -2.30 10.63 -1.12
C VAL A 193 -1.63 9.79 -0.01
N ARG A 194 -2.20 8.63 0.30
CA ARG A 194 -1.65 7.67 1.28
C ARG A 194 -1.10 6.42 0.57
N PRO A 195 0.04 5.84 1.01
CA PRO A 195 0.51 4.55 0.54
C PRO A 195 -0.28 3.37 1.15
N PHE A 196 -0.46 2.29 0.39
CA PHE A 196 -0.95 1.01 0.95
C PHE A 196 0.16 0.11 1.47
N ILE A 197 1.34 0.25 0.88
CA ILE A 197 2.47 -0.63 1.16
C ILE A 197 3.26 -0.10 2.36
N ILE A 198 3.68 -1.00 3.21
CA ILE A 198 4.56 -0.71 4.34
C ILE A 198 5.73 -1.68 4.34
N ARG A 199 6.78 -1.33 5.08
CA ARG A 199 7.81 -2.28 5.46
C ARG A 199 8.06 -2.13 6.95
N ALA A 200 8.12 -3.23 7.67
CA ALA A 200 8.42 -3.22 9.09
C ALA A 200 9.91 -2.87 9.33
N PRO A 201 10.24 -1.85 10.13
CA PRO A 201 11.61 -1.60 10.60
C PRO A 201 12.29 -2.84 11.17
N GLY A 202 13.38 -3.29 10.55
CA GLY A 202 14.09 -4.52 10.93
C GLY A 202 13.51 -5.82 10.38
N GLY A 203 12.43 -5.74 9.61
CA GLY A 203 11.71 -6.87 9.03
C GLY A 203 10.80 -7.59 10.02
N THR A 204 9.94 -8.46 9.49
CA THR A 204 8.89 -9.10 10.29
C THR A 204 9.41 -10.27 11.15
N VAL A 205 10.47 -10.94 10.71
CA VAL A 205 10.97 -12.18 11.33
C VAL A 205 11.47 -11.92 12.75
N GLY A 206 10.77 -12.53 13.72
CA GLY A 206 11.09 -12.38 15.15
C GLY A 206 10.51 -11.13 15.81
N MET A 207 9.88 -10.23 15.03
CA MET A 207 9.19 -9.03 15.53
C MET A 207 7.66 -9.19 15.48
N PHE A 208 7.13 -9.74 14.39
CA PHE A 208 5.68 -9.88 14.18
C PHE A 208 5.14 -11.19 14.76
N ALA A 209 4.08 -11.07 15.55
CA ALA A 209 3.14 -12.16 15.82
C ALA A 209 1.99 -12.14 14.80
N ALA A 210 1.18 -13.21 14.75
CA ALA A 210 0.09 -13.35 13.77
C ALA A 210 -0.92 -12.19 13.83
N ASP A 211 -1.16 -11.63 15.02
CA ASP A 211 -2.11 -10.55 15.24
C ASP A 211 -1.68 -9.20 14.63
N TYR A 212 -0.38 -9.01 14.33
CA TYR A 212 0.09 -7.84 13.57
C TYR A 212 -0.41 -7.89 12.13
N TYR A 213 -0.28 -9.05 11.47
CA TYR A 213 -0.77 -9.23 10.11
C TYR A 213 -2.28 -9.06 10.01
N ASP A 214 -3.03 -9.58 10.98
CA ASP A 214 -4.49 -9.41 11.04
C ASP A 214 -4.85 -7.92 11.18
N ALA A 215 -4.18 -7.18 12.05
CA ALA A 215 -4.41 -5.75 12.24
C ALA A 215 -4.09 -4.94 10.98
N LEU A 216 -2.95 -5.22 10.33
CA LEU A 216 -2.56 -4.56 9.09
C LEU A 216 -3.57 -4.82 7.96
N ASN A 217 -3.99 -6.08 7.79
CA ASN A 217 -4.95 -6.46 6.77
C ASN A 217 -6.32 -5.78 6.98
N LEU A 218 -6.80 -5.68 8.22
CA LEU A 218 -8.04 -4.97 8.54
C LEU A 218 -8.02 -3.49 8.16
N LEU A 219 -6.83 -2.88 8.09
CA LEU A 219 -6.62 -1.46 7.76
C LEU A 219 -6.10 -1.26 6.32
N GLY A 220 -6.07 -2.34 5.53
CA GLY A 220 -5.66 -2.30 4.12
C GLY A 220 -4.17 -2.05 3.91
N TYR A 221 -3.33 -2.28 4.92
CA TYR A 221 -1.89 -2.25 4.74
C TYR A 221 -1.39 -3.56 4.16
N VAL A 222 -0.41 -3.46 3.26
CA VAL A 222 0.33 -4.61 2.73
C VAL A 222 1.79 -4.47 3.15
N GLU A 223 2.25 -5.39 3.98
CA GLU A 223 3.64 -5.46 4.41
C GLU A 223 4.48 -6.16 3.33
N HIS A 224 5.70 -5.68 3.09
CA HIS A 224 6.69 -6.35 2.23
C HIS A 224 8.09 -6.33 2.85
N ASP A 225 8.61 -7.51 3.22
CA ASP A 225 10.02 -7.75 3.56
C ASP A 225 10.92 -7.67 2.30
N TRP A 226 11.91 -8.54 2.14
CA TRP A 226 12.83 -8.62 0.99
C TRP A 226 13.41 -10.03 0.83
N ASN A 227 13.92 -10.37 -0.36
CA ASN A 227 14.65 -11.62 -0.61
C ASN A 227 16.07 -11.43 -1.15
N VAL A 228 16.45 -10.19 -1.50
CA VAL A 228 17.80 -9.86 -1.97
C VAL A 228 18.39 -8.75 -1.10
N LEU A 229 19.53 -9.03 -0.47
CA LEU A 229 20.24 -8.12 0.43
C LEU A 229 21.52 -7.58 -0.21
N THR A 230 21.69 -6.26 -0.18
CA THR A 230 22.98 -5.58 -0.46
C THR A 230 23.93 -5.60 0.73
N GLU A 231 23.42 -5.90 1.94
CA GLU A 231 24.17 -5.84 3.20
C GLU A 231 24.69 -4.43 3.58
N ASP A 232 24.16 -3.37 2.97
CA ASP A 232 24.56 -1.96 3.19
C ASP A 232 24.25 -1.43 4.61
N ALA A 233 23.35 -2.08 5.35
CA ALA A 233 23.07 -1.83 6.77
C ALA A 233 23.86 -2.72 7.73
N THR A 234 24.73 -3.61 7.25
CA THR A 234 25.50 -4.48 8.15
C THR A 234 26.67 -3.75 8.81
N PRO A 235 27.14 -4.22 9.98
CA PRO A 235 28.34 -3.66 10.63
C PRO A 235 29.61 -3.73 9.77
N LYS A 236 29.64 -4.59 8.74
CA LYS A 236 30.77 -4.73 7.82
C LYS A 236 30.90 -3.55 6.85
N ARG A 237 29.83 -2.78 6.65
CA ARG A 237 29.78 -1.60 5.76
C ARG A 237 30.39 -1.90 4.37
N PRO A 238 29.77 -2.80 3.59
CA PRO A 238 30.32 -3.19 2.30
C PRO A 238 30.36 -2.00 1.34
N ASN A 239 31.46 -1.92 0.58
CA ASN A 239 31.61 -0.93 -0.47
C ASN A 239 30.75 -1.28 -1.69
N ALA A 240 30.66 -0.36 -2.66
CA ALA A 240 29.80 -0.49 -3.82
C ALA A 240 30.03 -1.80 -4.60
N TYR A 241 31.30 -2.19 -4.81
CA TYR A 241 31.64 -3.44 -5.50
C TYR A 241 31.10 -4.67 -4.76
N GLN A 242 31.22 -4.69 -3.43
CA GLN A 242 30.71 -5.78 -2.60
C GLN A 242 29.18 -5.85 -2.64
N GLN A 243 28.49 -4.70 -2.58
CA GLN A 243 27.03 -4.64 -2.68
C GLN A 243 26.53 -5.17 -4.04
N ILE A 244 27.16 -4.74 -5.14
CA ILE A 244 26.86 -5.25 -6.49
C ILE A 244 27.03 -6.78 -6.52
N HIS A 245 28.17 -7.29 -6.02
CA HIS A 245 28.46 -8.72 -5.97
C HIS A 245 27.45 -9.51 -5.11
N TYR A 246 26.98 -8.95 -4.00
CA TYR A 246 25.98 -9.57 -3.14
C TYR A 246 24.62 -9.72 -3.82
N VAL A 247 24.20 -8.71 -4.58
CA VAL A 247 22.99 -8.78 -5.41
C VAL A 247 23.20 -9.77 -6.55
N ASP A 248 24.37 -9.75 -7.21
CA ASP A 248 24.69 -10.71 -8.27
C ASP A 248 24.50 -12.14 -7.79
N ARG A 249 25.19 -12.51 -6.70
CA ARG A 249 25.19 -13.85 -6.13
C ARG A 249 23.78 -14.32 -5.77
N ARG A 250 22.95 -13.43 -5.20
CA ARG A 250 21.58 -13.74 -4.77
C ARG A 250 20.61 -13.85 -5.94
N THR A 251 20.94 -13.30 -7.09
CA THR A 251 20.12 -13.33 -8.31
C THR A 251 20.65 -14.31 -9.38
N GLN A 252 21.61 -15.18 -9.03
CA GLN A 252 22.08 -16.25 -9.93
C GLN A 252 21.06 -17.39 -10.09
N GLY A 253 20.27 -17.66 -9.05
CA GLY A 253 19.32 -18.77 -8.98
C GLY A 253 17.88 -18.41 -9.38
N HIS A 254 17.00 -19.40 -9.29
CA HIS A 254 15.57 -19.16 -9.37
C HIS A 254 15.09 -18.56 -8.04
N LEU A 255 14.59 -17.33 -8.09
CA LEU A 255 13.88 -16.70 -6.97
C LEU A 255 12.40 -17.07 -7.05
N LYS A 256 11.76 -17.18 -5.89
CA LYS A 256 10.31 -17.40 -5.80
C LYS A 256 9.57 -16.34 -6.62
N ASP A 257 8.55 -16.78 -7.36
CA ASP A 257 7.72 -15.93 -8.23
C ASP A 257 8.50 -15.11 -9.27
N ASN A 258 9.73 -15.54 -9.60
CA ASN A 258 10.66 -14.82 -10.47
C ASN A 258 10.97 -13.37 -10.02
N MET A 259 10.79 -13.09 -8.74
CA MET A 259 10.89 -11.75 -8.17
C MET A 259 12.19 -11.57 -7.38
N ALA A 260 12.91 -10.49 -7.69
CA ALA A 260 13.95 -9.95 -6.82
C ALA A 260 13.42 -8.69 -6.14
N LEU A 261 13.30 -8.72 -4.81
CA LEU A 261 12.97 -7.54 -4.01
C LEU A 261 14.23 -7.15 -3.22
N ILE A 262 14.89 -6.09 -3.68
CA ILE A 262 16.23 -5.70 -3.25
C ILE A 262 16.12 -4.70 -2.10
N LEU A 263 16.61 -5.06 -0.92
CA LEU A 263 16.75 -4.14 0.22
C LEU A 263 18.03 -3.31 0.12
N MET A 264 17.85 -1.99 0.17
CA MET A 264 18.85 -0.93 0.22
C MET A 264 18.36 0.17 1.15
N HIS A 265 19.24 1.11 1.49
CA HIS A 265 18.92 2.26 2.34
C HIS A 265 19.34 3.57 1.67
N CYS A 266 18.57 4.63 1.88
CA CYS A 266 18.79 5.95 1.25
C CYS A 266 19.02 7.09 2.25
N ASN A 267 19.26 6.76 3.53
CA ASN A 267 19.64 7.70 4.57
C ASN A 267 21.15 8.01 4.59
N GLY A 268 21.55 8.99 5.41
CA GLY A 268 22.94 9.36 5.61
C GLY A 268 23.84 8.19 6.04
N GLY A 269 25.06 8.12 5.52
CA GLY A 269 25.98 7.01 5.74
C GLY A 269 25.83 5.83 4.78
N LYS A 270 24.95 5.95 3.77
CA LYS A 270 24.72 4.98 2.68
C LYS A 270 25.26 5.43 1.32
N GLU A 271 26.32 6.24 1.30
CA GLU A 271 26.95 6.70 0.06
C GLU A 271 27.37 5.53 -0.86
N GLU A 272 27.80 4.41 -0.29
CA GLU A 272 28.17 3.23 -1.07
C GLU A 272 26.98 2.59 -1.79
N THR A 273 25.77 2.73 -1.25
CA THR A 273 24.53 2.31 -1.92
C THR A 273 24.27 3.16 -3.17
N VAL A 274 24.48 4.49 -3.06
CA VAL A 274 24.41 5.41 -4.20
C VAL A 274 25.41 5.00 -5.29
N ASN A 275 26.65 4.69 -4.89
CA ASN A 275 27.72 4.26 -5.80
C ASN A 275 27.46 2.87 -6.42
N ALA A 276 26.79 1.96 -5.70
CA ALA A 276 26.49 0.60 -6.15
C ALA A 276 25.33 0.56 -7.16
N LEU A 277 24.37 1.47 -7.02
CA LEU A 277 23.09 1.42 -7.72
C LEU A 277 23.21 1.31 -9.26
N PRO A 278 24.09 2.07 -9.96
CA PRO A 278 24.28 1.91 -11.40
C PRO A 278 24.64 0.47 -11.80
N GLY A 279 25.62 -0.12 -11.11
CA GLY A 279 26.05 -1.49 -11.38
C GLY A 279 24.99 -2.55 -11.00
N ILE A 280 24.18 -2.28 -9.97
CA ILE A 280 23.04 -3.13 -9.60
C ILE A 280 21.97 -3.13 -10.70
N ILE A 281 21.65 -1.96 -11.27
CA ILE A 281 20.68 -1.85 -12.37
C ILE A 281 21.21 -2.59 -13.60
N GLU A 282 22.46 -2.33 -13.99
CA GLU A 282 23.06 -2.93 -15.19
C GLU A 282 23.11 -4.45 -15.12
N GLN A 283 23.51 -5.04 -13.98
CA GLN A 283 23.58 -6.49 -13.85
C GLN A 283 22.19 -7.14 -13.85
N LEU A 284 21.18 -6.51 -13.23
CA LEU A 284 19.82 -7.04 -13.20
C LEU A 284 19.21 -7.00 -14.60
N ALA A 285 19.41 -5.89 -15.32
CA ALA A 285 19.02 -5.77 -16.73
C ALA A 285 19.70 -6.83 -17.60
N ALA A 286 21.01 -7.06 -17.43
CA ALA A 286 21.76 -8.08 -18.16
C ALA A 286 21.25 -9.51 -17.89
N LYS A 287 20.65 -9.75 -16.71
CA LYS A 287 20.01 -11.03 -16.34
C LYS A 287 18.56 -11.15 -16.82
N GLY A 288 18.05 -10.16 -17.54
CA GLY A 288 16.69 -10.14 -18.10
C GLY A 288 15.61 -9.75 -17.11
N TYR A 289 15.95 -9.08 -16.00
CA TYR A 289 14.93 -8.49 -15.13
C TYR A 289 14.34 -7.24 -15.76
N ARG A 290 13.01 -7.11 -15.66
CA ARG A 290 12.33 -5.82 -15.79
C ARG A 290 12.31 -5.13 -14.44
N PHE A 291 12.22 -3.81 -14.44
CA PHE A 291 12.10 -3.02 -13.21
C PHE A 291 10.65 -2.67 -12.96
N GLY A 292 10.21 -2.89 -11.72
CA GLY A 292 8.88 -2.53 -11.24
C GLY A 292 8.97 -1.80 -9.91
N VAL A 293 7.83 -1.27 -9.49
CA VAL A 293 7.64 -0.69 -8.15
C VAL A 293 6.75 -1.59 -7.32
N VAL A 294 6.97 -1.63 -6.01
CA VAL A 294 6.14 -2.43 -5.11
C VAL A 294 4.72 -1.86 -5.07
N THR A 295 3.74 -2.74 -5.11
CA THR A 295 2.30 -2.44 -5.07
C THR A 295 1.59 -3.47 -4.19
N PRO A 296 0.29 -3.30 -3.87
CA PRO A 296 -0.49 -4.31 -3.15
C PRO A 296 -0.56 -5.69 -3.84
N ILE A 297 -0.24 -5.80 -5.13
CA ILE A 297 -0.22 -7.08 -5.86
C ILE A 297 1.17 -7.70 -5.99
N THR A 298 2.20 -7.02 -5.48
CA THR A 298 3.55 -7.56 -5.46
C THR A 298 3.56 -8.79 -4.53
N PRO A 299 4.00 -9.97 -5.02
CA PRO A 299 4.06 -11.18 -4.20
C PRO A 299 4.91 -10.99 -2.94
N GLN A 300 4.68 -11.83 -1.94
CA GLN A 300 5.55 -11.88 -0.77
C GLN A 300 6.90 -12.55 -1.09
N PRO A 301 8.02 -12.06 -0.53
CA PRO A 301 9.36 -12.52 -0.88
C PRO A 301 9.75 -13.90 -0.29
N TRP A 302 8.97 -14.47 0.64
CA TRP A 302 9.13 -15.80 1.24
C TRP A 302 8.18 -16.81 0.63
#